data_AF-A0A949XNX1-F1
#
_entry.id   AF-A0A949XNX1-F1
#
_cell.length_a   1.000
_cell.length_b   1.000
_cell.length_c   1.000
_cell.angle_alpha   90.00
_cell.angle_beta   90.00
_cell.angle_gamma   90.00
#
_symmetry.space_group_name_H-M   'P 1'
#
loop_
_entity.id
_entity.type
_entity.pdbx_description
1 polymer ?
#
loop_
_entity_poly.entity_id
_entity_poly.type
_entity_poly.pdbx_seq_one_letter_code
_entity_poly.pdbx_strand_id
1 'polypeptide(L)'
;IGMPHKLFRQVLPYVTVHSRRPGIDPDAASPALLAALAGEESDKVHALMQGNTAGIDRTSLPGRLPIGTVAPRSGRSFLIHVEMSMPGKSVFVREAIVELIEGPQPLVVREWWRGERRAGFSTEEVHRALDRRAVSLPAC
;
A
#
# COMPACT_ATOMS: atom_id res chain seq x y z
N ILE A 1 19.36 16.82 3.98
CA ILE A 1 19.48 15.76 2.95
C ILE A 1 19.69 16.43 1.60
N GLY A 2 20.89 16.34 1.01
CA GLY A 2 21.24 17.00 -0.26
C GLY A 2 20.78 16.22 -1.50
N MET A 3 19.49 15.88 -1.59
CA MET A 3 18.94 15.11 -2.71
C MET A 3 18.35 16.04 -3.78
N PRO A 4 18.70 15.89 -5.07
CA PRO A 4 18.09 16.65 -6.16
C PRO A 4 16.58 16.40 -6.25
N HIS A 5 15.77 17.45 -6.44
CA HIS A 5 14.31 17.35 -6.49
C HIS A 5 13.78 16.37 -7.57
N LYS A 6 14.48 16.27 -8.71
CA LYS A 6 14.14 15.31 -9.76
C LYS A 6 14.30 13.86 -9.27
N LEU A 7 15.41 13.58 -8.58
CA LEU A 7 15.66 12.26 -7.98
C LEU A 7 14.66 11.98 -6.86
N PHE A 8 14.37 12.96 -6.02
CA PHE A 8 13.35 12.83 -4.98
C PHE A 8 11.98 12.42 -5.57
N ARG A 9 11.53 13.08 -6.64
CA ARG A 9 10.27 12.72 -7.31
C ARG A 9 10.30 11.33 -7.94
N GLN A 10 11.45 10.87 -8.42
CA GLN A 10 11.59 9.51 -8.98
C GLN A 10 11.57 8.43 -7.89
N VAL A 11 12.03 8.76 -6.68
CA VAL A 11 12.09 7.81 -5.56
C VAL A 11 10.77 7.75 -4.77
N LEU A 12 9.97 8.83 -4.78
CA LEU A 12 8.68 8.92 -4.07
C LEU A 12 7.75 7.70 -4.23
N PRO A 13 7.57 7.11 -5.44
CA PRO A 13 6.69 5.94 -5.59
C PRO A 13 7.18 4.67 -4.88
N TYR A 14 8.45 4.62 -4.50
CA TYR A 14 9.10 3.42 -3.96
C TYR A 14 9.35 3.50 -2.45
N VAL A 15 9.05 4.63 -1.81
CA VAL A 15 9.36 4.86 -0.39
C VAL A 15 8.10 5.30 0.33
N THR A 16 7.79 4.61 1.43
CA THR A 16 6.78 5.05 2.40
C THR A 16 7.46 5.25 3.75
N VAL A 17 7.36 6.45 4.33
CA VAL A 17 7.97 6.79 5.64
C VAL A 17 7.09 6.32 6.80
N HIS A 18 5.91 5.80 6.49
CA HIS A 18 4.78 5.81 7.40
C HIS A 18 4.70 4.61 8.35
N SER A 19 5.48 3.55 8.13
CA SER A 19 5.39 2.32 8.94
C SER A 19 6.09 2.43 10.30
N ARG A 20 6.96 3.43 10.53
CA ARG A 20 7.90 3.49 11.69
C ARG A 20 8.64 2.16 11.95
N ARG A 21 8.72 1.28 10.95
CA ARG A 21 9.37 -0.02 11.08
C ARG A 21 10.86 0.12 10.83
N PRO A 22 11.70 -0.60 11.60
CA PRO A 22 13.09 -0.78 11.24
C PRO A 22 13.18 -1.82 10.11
N GLY A 23 12.74 -1.45 8.90
CA GLY A 23 12.86 -2.29 7.72
C GLY A 23 11.71 -2.13 6.70
N ILE A 24 11.92 -2.75 5.55
CA ILE A 24 11.01 -2.79 4.40
C ILE A 24 10.05 -3.97 4.57
N ASP A 25 8.78 -3.75 4.24
CA ASP A 25 7.77 -4.80 4.15
C ASP A 25 7.87 -5.43 2.74
N PRO A 26 8.29 -6.70 2.61
CA PRO A 26 8.52 -7.33 1.32
C PRO A 26 7.21 -7.62 0.57
N ASP A 27 6.08 -7.73 1.28
CA ASP A 27 4.77 -7.97 0.65
C ASP A 27 4.18 -6.67 0.06
N ALA A 28 4.61 -5.50 0.57
CA ALA A 28 4.18 -4.19 0.08
C ALA A 28 5.22 -3.51 -0.84
N ALA A 29 6.47 -3.97 -0.83
CA ALA A 29 7.55 -3.40 -1.62
C ALA A 29 7.35 -3.69 -3.13
N SER A 30 7.70 -2.72 -3.97
CA SER A 30 7.71 -2.95 -5.41
C SER A 30 8.78 -3.99 -5.80
N PRO A 31 8.57 -4.78 -6.87
CA PRO A 31 9.57 -5.72 -7.37
C PRO A 31 10.93 -5.05 -7.68
N ALA A 32 10.89 -3.85 -8.27
CA ALA A 32 12.08 -3.07 -8.60
C ALA A 32 12.91 -2.69 -7.37
N LEU A 33 12.26 -2.33 -6.25
CA LEU A 33 12.94 -2.03 -4.99
C LEU A 33 13.62 -3.28 -4.42
N LEU A 34 12.90 -4.41 -4.39
CA LEU A 34 13.44 -5.67 -3.89
C LEU A 34 14.62 -6.15 -4.74
N ALA A 35 14.51 -6.04 -6.07
CA ALA A 35 15.58 -6.37 -7.01
C ALA A 35 16.82 -5.47 -6.79
N ALA A 36 16.61 -4.15 -6.66
CA ALA A 36 17.69 -3.21 -6.40
C ALA A 36 18.43 -3.49 -5.07
N LEU A 37 17.69 -3.90 -4.03
CA LEU A 37 18.28 -4.24 -2.73
C LEU A 37 18.99 -5.59 -2.73
N ALA A 38 18.47 -6.55 -3.50
CA ALA A 38 19.03 -7.88 -3.63
C ALA A 38 20.22 -7.95 -4.60
N GLY A 39 20.39 -6.93 -5.45
CA GLY A 39 21.37 -6.93 -6.54
C GLY A 39 20.96 -7.85 -7.69
N GLU A 40 19.67 -8.09 -7.86
CA GLU A 40 19.09 -9.00 -8.86
C GLU A 40 18.32 -8.23 -9.95
N GLU A 41 17.97 -8.95 -11.00
CA GLU A 41 17.13 -8.44 -12.09
C GLU A 41 15.65 -8.43 -11.67
N SER A 42 14.94 -7.35 -12.03
CA SER A 42 13.52 -7.13 -11.64
C SER A 42 12.59 -8.26 -12.08
N ASP A 43 12.86 -8.89 -13.23
CA ASP A 43 12.00 -9.93 -13.80
C ASP A 43 12.04 -11.23 -12.99
N LYS A 44 13.21 -11.57 -12.44
CA LYS A 44 13.38 -12.74 -11.56
C LYS A 44 12.65 -12.56 -10.24
N VAL A 45 12.74 -11.36 -9.65
CA VAL A 45 12.03 -11.02 -8.43
C VAL A 45 10.52 -11.02 -8.69
N HIS A 46 10.07 -10.42 -9.79
CA HIS A 46 8.66 -10.40 -10.16
C HIS A 46 8.08 -11.82 -10.31
N ALA A 47 8.79 -12.73 -10.98
CA ALA A 47 8.38 -14.14 -11.09
C ALA A 47 8.27 -14.83 -9.72
N LEU A 48 9.19 -14.52 -8.80
CA LEU A 48 9.15 -15.03 -7.42
C LEU A 48 7.94 -14.47 -6.64
N MET A 49 7.59 -13.20 -6.83
CA MET A 49 6.39 -12.59 -6.22
C MET A 49 5.10 -13.21 -6.76
N GLN A 50 5.05 -13.53 -8.05
CA GLN A 50 3.86 -14.12 -8.70
C GLN A 50 3.63 -15.59 -8.31
N GLY A 51 4.70 -16.34 -8.09
CA GLY A 51 4.63 -17.77 -7.73
C GLY A 51 4.34 -18.04 -6.25
N ASN A 52 4.47 -17.05 -5.37
CA ASN A 52 4.43 -17.25 -3.92
C ASN A 52 3.21 -16.58 -3.26
N THR A 53 2.10 -17.31 -3.17
CA THR A 53 0.87 -16.88 -2.48
C THR A 53 0.98 -16.89 -0.95
N ALA A 54 2.03 -17.49 -0.36
CA ALA A 54 2.22 -17.57 1.09
C ALA A 54 2.94 -16.35 1.69
N GLY A 55 3.44 -15.44 0.84
CA GLY A 55 4.21 -14.25 1.22
C GLY A 55 5.71 -14.46 1.08
N ILE A 56 6.43 -13.38 0.82
CA ILE A 56 7.86 -13.41 0.54
C ILE A 56 8.62 -13.34 1.86
N ASP A 57 9.22 -14.45 2.27
CA ASP A 57 10.13 -14.44 3.41
C ASP A 57 11.50 -13.86 3.00
N ARG A 58 12.20 -13.26 3.95
CA ARG A 58 13.57 -12.75 3.77
C ARG A 58 14.53 -13.80 3.21
N THR A 59 14.31 -15.07 3.53
CA THR A 59 15.10 -16.21 3.03
C THR A 59 14.75 -16.61 1.61
N SER A 60 13.60 -16.17 1.08
CA SER A 60 13.10 -16.53 -0.25
C SER A 60 13.54 -15.56 -1.35
N LEU A 61 14.02 -14.35 -0.99
CA LEU A 61 14.58 -13.41 -1.96
C LEU A 61 15.99 -13.86 -2.35
N PRO A 62 16.27 -14.10 -3.65
CA PRO A 62 17.62 -14.39 -4.11
C PRO A 62 18.49 -13.15 -3.91
N GLY A 63 19.63 -13.28 -3.21
CA GLY A 63 20.54 -12.16 -2.92
C GLY A 63 20.70 -11.90 -1.41
N ARG A 64 21.91 -11.49 -0.99
CA ARG A 64 22.22 -11.17 0.42
C ARG A 64 21.65 -9.79 0.78
N LEU A 65 20.36 -9.72 1.10
CA LEU A 65 19.81 -8.52 1.72
C LEU A 65 20.55 -8.24 3.05
N PRO A 66 21.05 -7.01 3.29
CA PRO A 66 21.72 -6.66 4.54
C PRO A 66 20.86 -7.00 5.77
N ILE A 67 21.51 -7.31 6.89
CA ILE A 67 20.82 -7.63 8.14
C ILE A 67 20.02 -6.42 8.62
N GLY A 68 18.72 -6.62 8.84
CA GLY A 68 17.79 -5.58 9.29
C GLY A 68 17.07 -4.80 8.17
N THR A 69 17.30 -5.14 6.90
CA THR A 69 16.65 -4.42 5.78
C THR A 69 15.17 -4.79 5.61
N VAL A 70 14.80 -6.02 5.96
CA VAL A 70 13.42 -6.52 5.88
C VAL A 70 12.85 -6.53 7.30
N ALA A 71 11.71 -5.85 7.48
CA ALA A 71 11.04 -5.82 8.78
C ALA A 71 10.39 -7.20 9.06
N PRO A 72 10.39 -7.68 10.33
CA PRO A 72 9.56 -8.81 10.72
C PRO A 72 8.10 -8.57 10.34
N ARG A 73 7.38 -9.64 10.00
CA ARG A 73 5.97 -9.61 9.58
C ARG A 73 5.02 -9.39 10.77
N SER A 74 5.22 -8.31 11.52
CA SER A 74 4.41 -7.93 12.69
C SER A 74 3.54 -6.71 12.35
N GLY A 75 2.22 -6.92 12.34
CA GLY A 75 1.20 -5.92 11.98
C GLY A 75 1.17 -5.56 10.48
N ARG A 76 0.16 -4.84 10.01
CA ARG A 76 0.06 -4.37 8.61
C ARG A 76 -0.31 -2.90 8.57
N SER A 77 0.41 -2.08 7.80
CA SER A 77 0.05 -0.66 7.62
C SER A 77 -0.68 -0.46 6.30
N PHE A 78 -1.76 0.32 6.34
CA PHE A 78 -2.60 0.63 5.19
C PHE A 78 -2.74 2.13 5.04
N LEU A 79 -2.66 2.62 3.79
CA LEU A 79 -3.14 3.94 3.44
C LEU A 79 -4.61 3.81 3.02
N ILE A 80 -5.52 4.34 3.83
CA ILE A 80 -6.95 4.41 3.52
C ILE A 80 -7.19 5.75 2.82
N HIS A 81 -7.76 5.70 1.61
CA HIS A 81 -8.21 6.86 0.86
C HIS A 81 -9.74 6.82 0.76
N VAL A 82 -10.39 7.87 1.24
CA VAL A 82 -11.85 8.03 1.18
C VAL A 82 -12.18 9.27 0.39
N GLU A 83 -12.93 9.11 -0.70
CA GLU A 83 -13.53 10.20 -1.47
C GLU A 83 -15.04 10.21 -1.24
N MET A 84 -15.58 11.32 -0.74
CA MET A 84 -16.99 11.52 -0.45
C MET A 84 -17.54 12.67 -1.29
N SER A 85 -18.55 12.38 -2.10
CA SER A 85 -19.32 13.40 -2.82
C SER A 85 -20.53 13.82 -1.98
N MET A 86 -20.67 15.11 -1.70
CA MET A 86 -21.85 15.66 -1.02
C MET A 86 -22.84 16.28 -2.00
N PRO A 87 -24.13 16.42 -1.61
CA PRO A 87 -25.08 17.24 -2.35
C PRO A 87 -24.50 18.63 -2.63
N GLY A 88 -24.55 19.10 -3.87
CA GLY A 88 -23.95 20.37 -4.29
C GLY A 88 -22.54 20.28 -4.91
N LYS A 89 -22.14 19.11 -5.41
CA LYS A 89 -20.88 18.88 -6.16
C LYS A 89 -19.59 19.11 -5.38
N SER A 90 -19.66 19.23 -4.05
CA SER A 90 -18.46 19.28 -3.22
C SER A 90 -17.90 17.87 -3.01
N VAL A 91 -16.57 17.76 -3.04
CA VAL A 91 -15.85 16.50 -2.83
C VAL A 91 -14.93 16.65 -1.62
N PHE A 92 -15.07 15.74 -0.67
CA PHE A 92 -14.23 15.65 0.51
C PHE A 92 -13.35 14.42 0.39
N VAL A 93 -12.04 14.64 0.43
CA VAL A 93 -11.05 13.56 0.44
C VAL A 93 -10.39 13.49 1.81
N ARG A 94 -10.30 12.28 2.35
CA ARG A 94 -9.59 11.98 3.58
C ARG A 94 -8.63 10.82 3.33
N GLU A 95 -7.41 11.00 3.81
CA GLU A 95 -6.41 9.96 3.81
C GLU A 95 -5.96 9.70 5.24
N ALA A 96 -5.79 8.43 5.57
CA ALA A 96 -5.37 8.01 6.89
C ALA A 96 -4.43 6.81 6.78
N ILE A 97 -3.39 6.80 7.63
CA ILE A 97 -2.56 5.61 7.81
C ILE A 97 -3.13 4.83 8.98
N VAL A 98 -3.54 3.61 8.71
CA VAL A 98 -4.08 2.70 9.71
C VAL A 98 -3.15 1.52 9.84
N GLU A 99 -2.75 1.24 11.06
CA GLU A 99 -1.99 0.04 11.40
C GLU A 99 -2.93 -1.00 12.00
N LEU A 100 -2.89 -2.20 11.42
CA LEU A 100 -3.49 -3.39 11.97
C LEU A 100 -2.46 -4.04 12.91
N ILE A 101 -2.76 -4.03 14.21
CA ILE A 101 -1.96 -4.68 15.26
C ILE A 101 -2.71 -5.88 15.82
N GLU A 102 -2.00 -6.79 16.46
CA GLU A 102 -2.62 -7.87 17.23
C GLU A 102 -3.12 -7.34 18.58
N GLY A 103 -4.33 -7.72 18.97
CA GLY A 103 -4.91 -7.33 20.26
C GLY A 103 -6.41 -6.98 20.19
N PRO A 104 -6.99 -6.56 21.33
CA PRO A 104 -8.42 -6.29 21.46
C PRO A 104 -8.89 -5.05 20.67
N GLN A 105 -7.98 -4.12 20.36
CA GLN A 105 -8.22 -3.00 19.45
C GLN A 105 -7.24 -3.11 18.29
N PRO A 106 -7.59 -3.88 17.24
CA PRO A 106 -6.63 -4.21 16.21
C PRO A 106 -6.35 -3.05 15.26
N LEU A 107 -7.10 -1.95 15.31
CA LEU A 107 -6.97 -0.82 14.39
C LEU A 107 -6.44 0.42 15.11
N VAL A 108 -5.27 0.90 14.69
CA VAL A 108 -4.65 2.12 15.21
C VAL A 108 -4.47 3.13 14.08
N VAL A 109 -5.15 4.28 14.18
CA VAL A 109 -4.91 5.41 13.26
C VAL A 109 -3.60 6.09 13.66
N ARG A 110 -2.62 6.10 12.76
CA ARG A 110 -1.30 6.70 13.00
C ARG A 110 -1.23 8.16 12.57
N GLU A 111 -1.89 8.47 11.46
CA GLU A 111 -1.89 9.80 10.86
C GLU A 111 -3.17 9.98 10.04
N TRP A 112 -3.63 11.23 9.93
CA TRP A 112 -4.86 11.59 9.24
C TRP A 112 -4.71 12.98 8.61
N TRP A 113 -5.04 13.12 7.32
CA TRP A 113 -4.98 14.40 6.62
C TRP A 113 -6.06 14.55 5.54
N ARG A 114 -6.14 15.76 4.99
CA ARG A 114 -6.95 16.06 3.80
C ARG A 114 -6.18 15.58 2.57
N GLY A 115 -6.73 14.59 1.87
CA GLY A 115 -6.15 14.10 0.62
C GLY A 115 -6.54 14.95 -0.58
N GLU A 116 -6.02 14.54 -1.74
CA GLU A 116 -6.35 15.10 -3.04
C GLU A 116 -7.22 14.13 -3.84
N ARG A 117 -8.06 14.66 -4.73
CA ARG A 117 -8.92 13.85 -5.58
C ARG A 117 -8.09 13.01 -6.56
N ARG A 118 -8.36 11.71 -6.65
CA ARG A 118 -7.66 10.85 -7.63
C ARG A 118 -8.40 10.87 -8.97
N ALA A 119 -7.66 11.06 -10.06
CA ALA A 119 -8.20 10.97 -11.41
C ALA A 119 -8.65 9.52 -11.66
N GLY A 120 -9.97 9.30 -11.75
CA GLY A 120 -10.57 7.97 -11.92
C GLY A 120 -11.68 7.61 -10.94
N PHE A 121 -11.91 8.40 -9.88
CA PHE A 121 -13.11 8.29 -9.04
C PHE A 121 -14.20 9.19 -9.62
N SER A 122 -15.00 8.68 -10.57
CA SER A 122 -16.24 9.34 -10.97
C SER A 122 -17.40 8.86 -10.08
N THR A 123 -18.19 9.81 -9.58
CA THR A 123 -19.39 9.50 -8.78
C THR A 123 -20.39 8.63 -9.55
N GLU A 124 -20.38 8.73 -10.89
CA GLU A 124 -21.21 7.92 -11.79
C GLU A 124 -20.83 6.43 -11.80
N GLU A 125 -19.53 6.10 -11.71
CA GLU A 125 -19.07 4.71 -11.65
C GLU A 125 -19.42 4.04 -10.32
N VAL A 126 -19.41 4.80 -9.21
CA VAL A 126 -19.79 4.27 -7.89
C VAL A 126 -21.30 3.99 -7.82
N HIS A 127 -22.15 4.89 -8.33
CA HIS A 127 -23.59 4.64 -8.41
C HIS A 127 -23.90 3.42 -9.29
N ARG A 128 -23.24 3.31 -10.45
CA ARG A 128 -23.37 2.16 -11.35
C ARG A 128 -22.89 0.85 -10.71
N ALA A 129 -21.87 0.89 -9.86
CA ALA A 129 -21.35 -0.29 -9.15
C ALA A 129 -22.25 -0.72 -7.99
N LEU A 130 -22.90 0.22 -7.30
CA LEU A 130 -23.86 -0.06 -6.23
C LEU A 130 -25.17 -0.64 -6.76
N ASP A 131 -25.69 -0.13 -7.88
CA ASP A 131 -26.89 -0.68 -8.54
C ASP A 131 -26.71 -2.13 -8.99
N ARG A 132 -25.49 -2.52 -9.42
CA ARG A 132 -25.20 -3.91 -9.81
C ARG A 132 -25.12 -4.88 -8.63
N ARG A 133 -24.88 -4.41 -7.40
CA ARG A 133 -24.82 -5.25 -6.19
C ARG A 133 -26.18 -5.40 -5.48
N ALA A 134 -27.17 -4.57 -5.84
CA ALA A 134 -28.51 -4.64 -5.26
C ALA A 134 -29.36 -5.83 -5.77
N VAL A 135 -28.87 -6.64 -6.72
CA VAL A 135 -29.64 -7.71 -7.37
C VAL A 135 -29.43 -9.11 -6.76
N SER A 136 -28.62 -9.29 -5.71
CA SER A 136 -28.48 -10.62 -5.08
C SER A 136 -28.45 -10.57 -3.55
N LEU A 137 -29.63 -10.49 -2.95
CA LEU A 137 -29.88 -11.08 -1.64
C LEU A 137 -31.04 -12.07 -1.80
N PRO A 138 -30.82 -13.39 -1.70
CA PRO A 138 -31.92 -14.33 -1.57
C PRO A 138 -32.60 -14.06 -0.22
N ALA A 139 -33.92 -13.96 -0.24
CA ALA A 139 -34.74 -13.92 0.96
C ALA A 139 -34.49 -15.21 1.76
N CYS A 140 -34.14 -15.07 3.04
CA CYS A 140 -34.25 -16.14 4.03
C CYS A 140 -35.69 -16.22 4.53
#